data_AF-A0A2N2ILH1-F1
#
_entry.id   AF-A0A2N2ILH1-F1
#
_cell.length_a   1.000
_cell.length_b   1.000
_cell.length_c   1.000
_cell.angle_alpha   90.00
_cell.angle_beta   90.00
_cell.angle_gamma   90.00
#
_symmetry.space_group_name_H-M   'P 1'
#
loop_
_entity.id
_entity.type
_entity.pdbx_description
1 polymer ?
#
loop_
_entity_poly.entity_id
_entity_poly.type
_entity_poly.pdbx_seq_one_letter_code
_entity_poly.pdbx_strand_id
1 'polypeptide(L)'
;MALRSSHVHRSVRLACAVGAAALLSACPAVYPEIKTPMRDVRTGQALDPSPPSDLRWIAFKGATIPSLTRDGRRWGNELSSGLPDPYGKLLVNKGPLLQTTVQKGTLKPTWPDAPAGNFRLRDEDRFRVEVWDARVINDHPIGIRDIGRLDSADVGSGELDVETESGVRVQIAIEPARGRLGYGFSYELRTYDVYVTRLFEESPATRAGIRTGDQILRIDGKLARDMSEGEIRTAFNAPRREGVRVVIKHADGAEVELVLKEGAIYPLFREVGTFR
;
A
#
# COMPACT_ATOMS: atom_id res chain seq x y z
N MET A 1 -84.65 4.20 -45.09
CA MET A 1 -84.96 5.54 -45.62
C MET A 1 -84.44 6.56 -44.61
N ALA A 2 -83.43 7.36 -45.02
CA ALA A 2 -82.75 8.51 -44.38
C ALA A 2 -82.10 8.31 -42.97
N LEU A 3 -80.81 8.50 -42.66
CA LEU A 3 -79.67 9.43 -42.99
C LEU A 3 -79.37 10.47 -41.88
N ARG A 4 -78.05 10.60 -41.60
CA ARG A 4 -77.27 11.70 -40.95
C ARG A 4 -77.16 11.67 -39.42
N SER A 5 -75.96 11.48 -38.83
CA SER A 5 -74.78 12.38 -38.67
C SER A 5 -75.15 13.68 -37.92
N SER A 6 -74.58 14.01 -36.76
CA SER A 6 -73.18 14.40 -36.48
C SER A 6 -73.10 14.85 -35.00
N HIS A 7 -71.91 14.88 -34.36
CA HIS A 7 -71.42 15.89 -33.38
C HIS A 7 -70.12 15.40 -32.70
N VAL A 8 -68.96 15.96 -33.07
CA VAL A 8 -68.22 17.09 -32.44
C VAL A 8 -67.22 16.65 -31.35
N HIS A 9 -65.94 16.93 -31.64
CA HIS A 9 -64.74 16.67 -30.84
C HIS A 9 -64.72 17.39 -29.47
N ARG A 10 -64.21 16.70 -28.44
CA ARG A 10 -63.77 17.30 -27.17
C ARG A 10 -62.25 17.43 -27.16
N SER A 11 -61.76 18.66 -27.09
CA SER A 11 -60.34 19.01 -26.94
C SER A 11 -60.00 19.15 -25.46
N VAL A 12 -59.07 18.35 -24.97
CA VAL A 12 -58.49 18.42 -23.61
C VAL A 12 -57.49 19.57 -23.54
N ARG A 13 -57.63 20.49 -22.57
CA ARG A 13 -56.63 21.53 -22.27
C ARG A 13 -55.65 20.98 -21.24
N LEU A 14 -54.39 20.80 -21.64
CA LEU A 14 -53.26 20.49 -20.77
C LEU A 14 -52.62 21.81 -20.33
N ALA A 15 -52.60 22.09 -19.03
CA ALA A 15 -51.90 23.24 -18.46
C ALA A 15 -50.45 22.84 -18.15
N CYS A 16 -49.49 23.44 -18.86
CA CYS A 16 -48.06 23.32 -18.55
C CYS A 16 -47.70 24.28 -17.40
N ALA A 17 -47.34 23.74 -16.24
CA ALA A 17 -46.60 24.46 -15.22
C ALA A 17 -45.10 24.14 -15.40
N VAL A 18 -44.32 25.13 -15.84
CA VAL A 18 -42.86 25.04 -15.94
C VAL A 18 -42.27 25.41 -14.58
N GLY A 19 -41.82 24.40 -13.82
CA GLY A 19 -40.98 24.60 -12.64
C GLY A 19 -39.51 24.62 -13.05
N ALA A 20 -38.86 25.77 -12.94
CA ALA A 20 -37.42 25.90 -13.14
C ALA A 20 -36.69 25.38 -11.88
N ALA A 21 -36.08 24.20 -11.97
CA ALA A 21 -35.17 23.69 -10.95
C ALA A 21 -33.76 24.26 -11.20
N ALA A 22 -33.32 25.17 -10.34
CA ALA A 22 -31.94 25.65 -10.31
C ALA A 22 -31.03 24.55 -9.73
N LEU A 23 -30.25 23.90 -10.60
CA LEU A 23 -29.18 23.00 -10.20
C LEU A 23 -27.98 23.84 -9.74
N LEU A 24 -27.82 23.98 -8.41
CA LEU A 24 -26.60 24.50 -7.82
C LEU A 24 -25.49 23.47 -8.03
N SER A 25 -24.62 23.73 -8.99
CA SER A 25 -23.34 23.04 -9.16
C SER A 25 -22.43 23.42 -7.99
N ALA A 26 -22.46 22.63 -6.91
CA ALA A 26 -21.42 22.69 -5.90
C ALA A 26 -20.13 22.11 -6.51
N CYS A 27 -19.22 22.98 -6.96
CA CYS A 27 -17.85 22.56 -7.21
C CYS A 27 -17.28 22.08 -5.87
N PRO A 28 -16.92 20.79 -5.72
CA PRO A 28 -16.26 20.34 -4.50
C PRO A 28 -14.92 21.07 -4.42
N ALA A 29 -14.73 21.87 -3.36
CA ALA A 29 -13.44 22.48 -3.10
C ALA A 29 -12.40 21.37 -2.91
N VAL A 30 -11.40 21.32 -3.79
CA VAL A 30 -10.28 20.39 -3.68
C VAL A 30 -9.21 21.06 -2.84
N TYR A 31 -8.99 20.56 -1.62
CA TYR A 31 -7.92 21.02 -0.75
C TYR A 31 -6.67 20.17 -1.00
N PRO A 32 -5.48 20.78 -1.18
CA PRO A 32 -4.27 20.02 -1.40
C PRO A 32 -3.90 19.25 -0.12
N GLU A 33 -3.70 17.95 -0.27
CA GLU A 33 -3.17 17.11 0.80
C GLU A 33 -1.65 17.27 0.88
N ILE A 34 -1.15 17.57 2.06
CA ILE A 34 0.27 17.77 2.34
C ILE A 34 0.78 16.61 3.18
N LYS A 35 1.85 15.95 2.72
CA LYS A 35 2.50 14.85 3.44
C LYS A 35 3.67 15.39 4.27
N THR A 36 3.77 14.99 5.53
CA THR A 36 4.95 15.28 6.36
C THR A 36 6.19 14.57 5.79
N PRO A 37 7.39 15.17 5.91
CA PRO A 37 8.59 14.60 5.31
C PRO A 37 8.92 13.21 5.89
N MET A 38 9.41 12.34 5.03
CA MET A 38 10.03 11.08 5.42
C MET A 38 11.42 11.02 4.81
N ARG A 39 12.42 10.78 5.65
CA ARG A 39 13.83 10.73 5.25
C ARG A 39 14.37 9.32 5.35
N ASP A 40 15.36 9.02 4.53
CA ASP A 40 16.04 7.73 4.56
C ASP A 40 16.88 7.59 5.83
N VAL A 41 16.96 6.36 6.31
CA VAL A 41 17.78 5.97 7.45
C VAL A 41 19.20 5.79 6.95
N ARG A 42 20.18 6.35 7.67
CA ARG A 42 21.59 6.18 7.30
C ARG A 42 22.00 4.73 7.51
N THR A 43 22.87 4.19 6.66
CA THR A 43 23.41 2.84 6.81
C THR A 43 24.01 2.65 8.21
N GLY A 44 23.57 1.61 8.93
CA GLY A 44 24.04 1.31 10.29
C GLY A 44 23.42 2.17 11.40
N GLN A 45 22.54 3.13 11.08
CA GLN A 45 21.81 3.90 12.10
C GLN A 45 20.75 3.01 12.75
N ALA A 46 20.85 2.81 14.06
CA ALA A 46 19.80 2.17 14.84
C ALA A 46 18.54 3.05 14.88
N LEU A 47 17.38 2.41 14.77
CA LEU A 47 16.08 3.06 14.86
C LEU A 47 15.46 2.85 16.24
N ASP A 48 14.79 3.88 16.73
CA ASP A 48 14.01 3.87 17.96
C ASP A 48 12.55 4.31 17.67
N PRO A 49 11.55 3.46 17.92
CA PRO A 49 11.70 2.05 18.32
C PRO A 49 12.37 1.22 17.22
N SER A 50 12.92 0.07 17.59
CA SER A 50 13.37 -0.94 16.62
C SER A 50 12.20 -1.51 15.82
N PRO A 51 12.44 -2.16 14.66
CA PRO A 51 11.37 -2.74 13.86
C PRO A 51 10.53 -3.72 14.69
N PRO A 52 9.20 -3.65 14.66
CA PRO A 52 8.36 -4.66 15.29
C PRO A 52 8.67 -6.06 14.73
N SER A 53 8.67 -7.08 15.59
CA SER A 53 9.05 -8.44 15.19
C SER A 53 8.08 -9.08 14.19
N ASP A 54 6.82 -8.66 14.22
CA ASP A 54 5.75 -9.09 13.30
C ASP A 54 5.78 -8.31 11.97
N LEU A 55 6.62 -7.28 11.82
CA LEU A 55 6.84 -6.59 10.56
C LEU A 55 8.13 -7.08 9.90
N ARG A 56 8.00 -7.64 8.69
CA ARG A 56 9.13 -8.15 7.91
C ARG A 56 9.23 -7.47 6.56
N TRP A 57 10.45 -7.13 6.16
CA TRP A 57 10.72 -6.73 4.79
C TRP A 57 10.88 -7.98 3.92
N ILE A 58 10.03 -8.11 2.90
CA ILE A 58 9.95 -9.31 2.07
C ILE A 58 10.25 -8.97 0.61
N ALA A 59 11.09 -9.80 -0.02
CA ALA A 59 11.42 -9.69 -1.44
C ALA A 59 11.85 -11.04 -2.03
N PHE A 60 11.58 -11.28 -3.30
CA PHE A 60 12.28 -12.35 -4.03
C PHE A 60 13.74 -11.95 -4.25
N LYS A 61 14.68 -12.84 -3.96
CA LYS A 61 16.11 -12.71 -4.31
C LYS A 61 16.43 -13.41 -5.63
N GLY A 62 15.70 -14.47 -5.94
CA GLY A 62 15.80 -15.21 -7.20
C GLY A 62 15.33 -16.64 -7.07
N ALA A 63 15.58 -17.43 -8.11
CA ALA A 63 15.37 -18.87 -8.10
C ALA A 63 16.42 -19.60 -8.95
N THR A 64 16.56 -20.91 -8.73
CA THR A 64 17.26 -21.84 -9.60
C THR A 64 16.29 -22.92 -10.06
N ILE A 65 16.13 -23.05 -11.37
CA ILE A 65 15.21 -23.97 -12.04
C ILE A 65 16.05 -25.14 -12.62
N PRO A 66 15.62 -26.40 -12.44
CA PRO A 66 16.29 -27.54 -13.07
C PRO A 66 16.36 -27.41 -14.59
N SER A 67 17.37 -28.01 -15.22
CA SER A 67 17.56 -27.94 -16.68
C SER A 67 16.50 -28.72 -17.49
N LEU A 68 15.76 -29.61 -16.83
CA LEU A 68 14.65 -30.37 -17.40
C LEU A 68 13.39 -30.09 -16.59
N THR A 69 12.24 -30.23 -17.25
CA THR A 69 10.93 -30.26 -16.60
C THR A 69 10.84 -31.45 -15.64
N ARG A 70 9.83 -31.44 -14.76
CA ARG A 70 9.58 -32.54 -13.81
C ARG A 70 9.44 -33.92 -14.47
N ASP A 71 8.95 -33.96 -15.71
CA ASP A 71 8.81 -35.19 -16.51
C ASP A 71 10.01 -35.49 -17.43
N GLY A 72 11.13 -34.78 -17.26
CA GLY A 72 12.40 -35.05 -17.96
C GLY A 72 12.52 -34.43 -19.36
N ARG A 73 11.58 -33.58 -19.78
CA ARG A 73 11.63 -32.88 -21.06
C ARG A 73 12.49 -31.62 -20.99
N ARG A 74 12.97 -31.16 -22.14
CA ARG A 74 13.58 -29.83 -22.24
C ARG A 74 12.51 -28.76 -22.09
N TRP A 75 12.92 -27.59 -21.58
CA TRP A 75 12.07 -26.42 -21.58
C TRP A 75 11.80 -25.94 -23.00
N GLY A 76 10.65 -25.30 -23.20
CA GLY A 76 10.27 -24.77 -24.50
C GLY A 76 9.88 -25.81 -25.56
N ASN A 77 9.63 -25.32 -26.77
CA ASN A 77 9.52 -26.08 -28.02
C ASN A 77 10.56 -25.56 -29.04
N GLU A 78 10.59 -26.12 -30.26
CA GLU A 78 11.52 -25.73 -31.34
C GLU A 78 11.50 -24.23 -31.70
N LEU A 79 10.48 -23.47 -31.29
CA LEU A 79 10.27 -22.05 -31.59
C LEU A 79 10.67 -21.12 -30.43
N SER A 80 11.12 -21.66 -29.30
CA SER A 80 11.55 -20.92 -28.10
C SER A 80 13.01 -21.21 -27.77
N SER A 81 13.66 -20.36 -26.97
CA SER A 81 15.08 -20.46 -26.60
C SER A 81 15.49 -21.75 -25.86
N GLY A 82 14.56 -22.69 -25.67
CA GLY A 82 14.78 -23.94 -24.94
C GLY A 82 14.89 -23.72 -23.43
N LEU A 83 14.48 -22.55 -22.94
CA LEU A 83 14.51 -22.11 -21.54
C LEU A 83 13.14 -21.54 -21.14
N PRO A 84 12.75 -21.61 -19.86
CA PRO A 84 11.48 -21.06 -19.41
C PRO A 84 11.52 -19.53 -19.30
N ASP A 85 10.34 -18.93 -19.25
CA ASP A 85 10.11 -17.51 -18.98
C ASP A 85 9.53 -17.33 -17.56
N PRO A 86 10.35 -17.49 -16.49
CA PRO A 86 9.85 -17.59 -15.13
C PRO A 86 9.33 -16.29 -14.51
N TYR A 87 8.28 -16.43 -13.70
CA TYR A 87 7.86 -15.48 -12.68
C TYR A 87 7.46 -16.18 -11.38
N GLY A 88 7.68 -15.51 -10.26
CA GLY A 88 7.40 -16.01 -8.91
C GLY A 88 6.15 -15.39 -8.31
N LYS A 89 5.42 -16.17 -7.50
CA LYS A 89 4.33 -15.71 -6.63
C LYS A 89 4.61 -16.18 -5.21
N LEU A 90 4.53 -15.27 -4.26
CA LEU A 90 4.46 -15.58 -2.84
C LEU A 90 3.03 -15.28 -2.39
N LEU A 91 2.38 -16.26 -1.79
CA LEU A 91 1.01 -16.16 -1.32
C LEU A 91 0.98 -16.27 0.20
N VAL A 92 0.05 -15.53 0.81
CA VAL A 92 -0.32 -15.65 2.21
C VAL A 92 -1.81 -15.92 2.31
N ASN A 93 -2.22 -16.94 3.07
CA ASN A 93 -3.63 -17.32 3.26
C ASN A 93 -4.40 -17.47 1.93
N LYS A 94 -3.75 -18.03 0.90
CA LYS A 94 -4.24 -18.20 -0.49
C LYS A 94 -4.39 -16.91 -1.31
N GLY A 95 -4.13 -15.73 -0.73
CA GLY A 95 -4.07 -14.46 -1.46
C GLY A 95 -2.64 -14.13 -1.91
N PRO A 96 -2.46 -13.39 -3.01
CA PRO A 96 -1.13 -12.95 -3.45
C PRO A 96 -0.54 -11.94 -2.46
N LEU A 97 0.66 -12.22 -1.96
CA LEU A 97 1.46 -11.29 -1.16
C LEU A 97 2.41 -10.49 -2.06
N LEU A 98 3.16 -11.19 -2.92
CA LEU A 98 4.08 -10.62 -3.91
C LEU A 98 4.01 -11.44 -5.20
N GLN A 99 4.16 -10.75 -6.35
CA GLN A 99 4.34 -11.38 -7.64
C GLN A 99 5.42 -10.64 -8.42
N THR A 100 6.37 -11.37 -8.98
CA THR A 100 7.43 -10.78 -9.80
C THR A 100 6.94 -10.51 -11.23
N THR A 101 7.71 -9.73 -11.97
CA THR A 101 7.58 -9.70 -13.43
C THR A 101 8.15 -10.98 -14.04
N VAL A 102 7.80 -11.24 -15.30
CA VAL A 102 8.37 -12.32 -16.09
C VAL A 102 9.80 -11.97 -16.47
N GLN A 103 10.74 -12.87 -16.22
CA GLN A 103 12.11 -12.79 -16.72
C GLN A 103 12.32 -13.84 -17.80
N LYS A 104 12.60 -13.41 -19.03
CA LYS A 104 12.62 -14.31 -20.18
C LYS A 104 13.86 -15.19 -20.25
N GLY A 105 13.68 -16.42 -20.72
CA GLY A 105 14.71 -17.34 -21.19
C GLY A 105 15.81 -17.61 -20.18
N THR A 106 15.47 -18.02 -18.95
CA THR A 106 16.45 -18.24 -17.89
C THR A 106 16.09 -19.37 -16.94
N LEU A 107 17.10 -20.11 -16.49
CA LEU A 107 17.00 -21.05 -15.37
C LEU A 107 17.36 -20.42 -14.02
N LYS A 108 17.85 -19.18 -14.03
CA LYS A 108 18.31 -18.46 -12.84
C LYS A 108 17.70 -17.06 -12.81
N PRO A 109 16.37 -16.93 -12.68
CA PRO A 109 15.78 -15.61 -12.56
C PRO A 109 16.22 -14.93 -11.27
N THR A 110 16.44 -13.63 -11.36
CA THR A 110 16.79 -12.74 -10.23
C THR A 110 15.71 -11.69 -9.98
N TRP A 111 14.81 -11.46 -10.95
CA TRP A 111 13.70 -10.51 -10.88
C TRP A 111 14.08 -9.16 -10.24
N PRO A 112 15.02 -8.39 -10.83
CA PRO A 112 15.55 -7.17 -10.23
C PRO A 112 14.48 -6.10 -9.93
N ASP A 113 13.39 -6.14 -10.70
CA ASP A 113 12.26 -5.22 -10.56
C ASP A 113 11.10 -5.78 -9.73
N ALA A 114 11.28 -6.94 -9.08
CA ALA A 114 10.26 -7.52 -8.22
C ALA A 114 9.80 -6.53 -7.14
N PRO A 115 8.49 -6.49 -6.82
CA PRO A 115 8.00 -5.72 -5.69
C PRO A 115 8.60 -6.25 -4.39
N ALA A 116 8.86 -5.34 -3.46
CA ALA A 116 9.46 -5.62 -2.17
C ALA A 116 8.96 -4.58 -1.15
N GLY A 117 8.85 -4.95 0.12
CA GLY A 117 8.43 -3.98 1.14
C GLY A 117 8.11 -4.62 2.47
N ASN A 118 7.62 -3.82 3.41
CA ASN A 118 7.26 -4.31 4.74
C ASN A 118 5.86 -4.89 4.75
N PHE A 119 5.73 -6.10 5.29
CA PHE A 119 4.46 -6.80 5.50
C PHE A 119 4.34 -7.17 6.97
N ARG A 120 3.12 -7.07 7.50
CA ARG A 120 2.80 -7.60 8.82
C ARG A 120 2.50 -9.08 8.66
N LEU A 121 3.26 -9.93 9.34
CA LEU A 121 3.09 -11.36 9.39
C LEU A 121 2.38 -11.73 10.69
N ARG A 122 1.38 -12.59 10.61
CA ARG A 122 0.66 -13.11 11.77
C ARG A 122 1.06 -14.55 12.03
N ASP A 123 0.98 -14.96 13.29
CA ASP A 123 1.35 -16.32 13.69
C ASP A 123 0.53 -17.38 12.96
N GLU A 124 -0.75 -17.10 12.64
CA GLU A 124 -1.63 -18.01 11.91
C GLU A 124 -1.40 -18.05 10.40
N ASP A 125 -0.60 -17.15 9.84
CA ASP A 125 -0.42 -17.02 8.39
C ASP A 125 0.12 -18.33 7.78
N ARG A 126 -0.41 -18.65 6.60
CA ARG A 126 0.01 -19.81 5.80
C ARG A 126 0.60 -19.34 4.48
N PHE A 127 1.87 -19.65 4.26
CA PHE A 127 2.64 -19.25 3.09
C PHE A 127 2.71 -20.36 2.05
N ARG A 128 2.75 -19.94 0.79
CA ARG A 128 2.97 -20.78 -0.38
C ARG A 128 3.78 -20.03 -1.40
N VAL A 129 4.76 -20.69 -1.99
CA VAL A 129 5.52 -20.16 -3.12
C VAL A 129 5.16 -20.92 -4.39
N GLU A 130 5.04 -20.18 -5.48
CA GLU A 130 4.84 -20.72 -6.80
C GLU A 130 5.83 -20.07 -7.77
N VAL A 131 6.35 -20.86 -8.70
CA VAL A 131 7.12 -20.39 -9.85
C VAL A 131 6.41 -20.88 -11.09
N TRP A 132 6.19 -19.98 -12.04
CA TRP A 132 5.42 -20.20 -13.25
C TRP A 132 6.27 -19.90 -14.48
N ASP A 133 6.09 -20.68 -15.54
CA ASP A 133 6.62 -20.44 -16.88
C ASP A 133 5.55 -19.73 -17.71
N ALA A 134 5.81 -18.47 -18.07
CA ALA A 134 4.90 -17.66 -18.86
C ALA A 134 4.82 -18.16 -20.31
N ARG A 135 3.63 -18.21 -20.90
CA ARG A 135 3.45 -18.63 -22.31
C ARG A 135 2.43 -17.78 -23.04
N VAL A 136 2.44 -17.89 -24.36
CA VAL A 136 1.53 -17.15 -25.26
C VAL A 136 0.04 -17.41 -24.95
N ILE A 137 -0.30 -18.65 -24.59
CA ILE A 137 -1.71 -19.07 -24.41
C ILE A 137 -2.03 -19.27 -22.93
N ASN A 138 -1.32 -20.17 -22.25
CA ASN A 138 -1.54 -20.48 -20.84
C ASN A 138 -0.21 -20.66 -20.12
N ASP A 139 -0.03 -19.89 -19.05
CA ASP A 139 1.10 -20.06 -18.14
C ASP A 139 1.02 -21.41 -17.42
N HIS A 140 2.16 -22.02 -17.16
CA HIS A 140 2.23 -23.31 -16.49
C HIS A 140 2.99 -23.19 -15.17
N PRO A 141 2.47 -23.73 -14.06
CA PRO A 141 3.24 -23.81 -12.83
C PRO A 141 4.40 -24.79 -13.03
N ILE A 142 5.61 -24.33 -12.75
CA ILE A 142 6.83 -25.13 -12.85
C ILE A 142 7.41 -25.49 -11.49
N GLY A 143 6.98 -24.82 -10.43
CA GLY A 143 7.27 -25.21 -9.05
C GLY A 143 6.20 -24.68 -8.12
N ILE A 144 5.73 -25.53 -7.22
CA ILE A 144 4.77 -25.17 -6.17
C ILE A 144 5.28 -25.78 -4.87
N ARG A 145 5.22 -25.01 -3.79
CA ARG A 145 5.47 -25.50 -2.44
C ARG A 145 4.56 -24.78 -1.45
N ASP A 146 3.74 -25.55 -0.76
CA ASP A 146 3.05 -25.08 0.44
C ASP A 146 4.07 -25.08 1.59
N ILE A 147 4.44 -23.89 2.07
CA ILE A 147 5.43 -23.69 3.14
C ILE A 147 4.74 -23.90 4.49
N GLY A 148 3.47 -23.50 4.60
CA GLY A 148 2.73 -23.56 5.85
C GLY A 148 3.03 -22.36 6.73
N ARG A 149 3.23 -22.57 8.03
CA ARG A 149 3.63 -21.49 8.96
C ARG A 149 5.13 -21.30 8.88
N LEU A 150 5.59 -20.06 8.93
CA LEU A 150 6.99 -19.78 9.18
C LEU A 150 7.25 -19.95 10.68
N ASP A 151 8.34 -20.63 11.02
CA ASP A 151 8.78 -20.74 12.40
C ASP A 151 9.75 -19.60 12.78
N SER A 152 10.18 -19.57 14.05
CA SER A 152 11.12 -18.55 14.52
C SER A 152 12.50 -18.64 13.88
N ALA A 153 12.91 -19.82 13.39
CA ALA A 153 14.19 -19.99 12.71
C ALA A 153 14.13 -19.46 11.28
N ASP A 154 13.05 -19.72 10.54
CA ASP A 154 12.77 -19.16 9.21
C ASP A 154 12.76 -17.63 9.25
N VAL A 155 12.12 -17.08 10.28
CA VAL A 155 12.00 -15.64 10.51
C VAL A 155 13.33 -15.09 11.07
N GLY A 156 14.12 -15.88 11.79
CA GLY A 156 15.39 -15.46 12.38
C GLY A 156 16.55 -15.36 11.38
N SER A 157 16.57 -16.21 10.35
CA SER A 157 17.65 -16.28 9.36
C SER A 157 17.78 -15.03 8.48
N GLY A 158 16.66 -14.32 8.27
CA GLY A 158 16.60 -13.21 7.31
C GLY A 158 16.30 -13.65 5.87
N GLU A 159 16.35 -14.95 5.60
CA GLU A 159 16.21 -15.52 4.26
C GLU A 159 15.55 -16.90 4.34
N LEU A 160 14.59 -17.12 3.44
CA LEU A 160 13.89 -18.37 3.26
C LEU A 160 14.31 -19.01 1.94
N ASP A 161 14.97 -20.15 2.03
CA ASP A 161 15.32 -21.02 0.91
C ASP A 161 14.28 -22.14 0.79
N VAL A 162 13.49 -22.13 -0.29
CA VAL A 162 12.40 -23.08 -0.51
C VAL A 162 12.69 -23.96 -1.72
N GLU A 163 12.71 -25.28 -1.53
CA GLU A 163 12.72 -26.24 -2.63
C GLU A 163 11.31 -26.79 -2.90
N THR A 164 10.88 -26.71 -4.17
CA THR A 164 9.59 -27.25 -4.62
C THR A 164 9.69 -28.74 -4.94
N GLU A 165 8.53 -29.40 -5.08
CA GLU A 165 8.46 -30.82 -5.48
C GLU A 165 9.05 -31.10 -6.87
N SER A 166 9.19 -30.06 -7.70
CA SER A 166 9.80 -30.13 -9.02
C SER A 166 11.30 -29.81 -9.01
N GLY A 167 11.91 -29.56 -7.84
CA GLY A 167 13.32 -29.21 -7.68
C GLY A 167 13.67 -27.75 -7.97
N VAL A 168 12.68 -26.87 -8.12
CA VAL A 168 12.92 -25.42 -8.21
C VAL A 168 13.29 -24.91 -6.81
N ARG A 169 14.43 -24.25 -6.70
CA ARG A 169 14.88 -23.62 -5.45
C ARG A 169 14.64 -22.12 -5.51
N VAL A 170 13.90 -21.56 -4.57
CA VAL A 170 13.50 -20.15 -4.53
C VAL A 170 14.08 -19.50 -3.29
N GLN A 171 14.67 -18.32 -3.48
CA GLN A 171 15.28 -17.52 -2.41
C GLN A 171 14.41 -16.29 -2.14
N ILE A 172 13.99 -16.13 -0.89
CA ILE A 172 13.10 -15.04 -0.47
C ILE A 172 13.74 -14.35 0.74
N ALA A 173 14.00 -13.05 0.65
CA ALA A 173 14.29 -12.26 1.84
C ALA A 173 13.06 -12.20 2.73
N ILE A 174 13.27 -12.46 4.01
CA ILE A 174 12.34 -12.15 5.08
C ILE A 174 13.20 -11.47 6.12
N GLU A 175 13.52 -10.19 5.93
CA GLU A 175 14.45 -9.41 6.76
C GLU A 175 13.64 -8.60 7.82
N PRO A 176 14.27 -8.05 8.88
CA PRO A 176 13.61 -7.05 9.72
C PRO A 176 13.06 -5.89 8.89
N ALA A 177 11.93 -5.31 9.30
CA ALA A 177 11.30 -4.22 8.56
C ALA A 177 12.25 -3.05 8.32
N ARG A 178 12.20 -2.47 7.13
CA ARG A 178 12.96 -1.27 6.77
C ARG A 178 12.21 -0.03 7.27
N GLY A 179 12.95 0.96 7.76
CA GLY A 179 12.37 2.18 8.32
C GLY A 179 12.69 3.44 7.52
N ARG A 180 11.93 4.50 7.79
CA ARG A 180 12.21 5.91 7.46
C ARG A 180 12.14 6.75 8.72
N LEU A 181 12.57 8.01 8.66
CA LEU A 181 12.48 8.97 9.76
C LEU A 181 11.51 10.10 9.41
N GLY A 182 10.58 10.42 10.31
CA GLY A 182 9.65 11.54 10.15
C GLY A 182 8.53 11.51 11.20
N TYR A 183 7.43 12.23 10.95
CA TYR A 183 6.23 12.16 11.80
C TYR A 183 5.23 11.09 11.37
N GLY A 184 5.06 10.91 10.06
CA GLY A 184 4.28 9.82 9.48
C GLY A 184 2.77 10.08 9.34
N PHE A 185 2.40 11.29 8.94
CA PHE A 185 1.01 11.61 8.59
C PHE A 185 0.90 12.59 7.41
N SER A 186 -0.29 12.67 6.84
CA SER A 186 -0.72 13.68 5.87
C SER A 186 -1.84 14.53 6.46
N TYR A 187 -1.94 15.77 6.01
CA TYR A 187 -2.97 16.70 6.44
C TYR A 187 -3.46 17.59 5.29
N GLU A 188 -4.69 18.09 5.42
CA GLU A 188 -5.30 19.07 4.52
C GLU A 188 -5.41 20.43 5.22
N LEU A 189 -5.25 21.49 4.43
CA LEU A 189 -5.51 22.86 4.85
C LEU A 189 -6.87 23.29 4.27
N ARG A 190 -7.89 23.37 5.11
CA ARG A 190 -9.27 23.71 4.73
C ARG A 190 -9.62 25.12 5.17
N THR A 191 -9.46 26.11 4.30
CA THR A 191 -9.71 27.55 4.51
C THR A 191 -9.04 28.16 5.75
N TYR A 192 -9.37 27.69 6.96
CA TYR A 192 -8.78 28.08 8.24
C TYR A 192 -8.40 26.88 9.13
N ASP A 193 -8.71 25.64 8.75
CA ASP A 193 -8.51 24.48 9.61
C ASP A 193 -7.49 23.51 9.04
N VAL A 194 -6.84 22.77 9.92
CA VAL A 194 -5.86 21.74 9.57
C VAL A 194 -6.41 20.40 10.02
N TYR A 195 -6.58 19.45 9.10
CA TYR A 195 -7.12 18.12 9.41
C TYR A 195 -6.14 17.04 8.99
N VAL A 196 -5.93 16.05 9.86
CA VAL A 196 -5.17 14.85 9.52
C VAL A 196 -5.99 13.98 8.58
N THR A 197 -5.44 13.63 7.43
CA THR A 197 -6.15 12.86 6.39
C THR A 197 -5.68 11.42 6.30
N ARG A 198 -4.37 11.18 6.50
CA ARG A 198 -3.79 9.83 6.44
C ARG A 198 -2.68 9.69 7.47
N LEU A 199 -2.46 8.47 7.93
CA LEU A 199 -1.42 8.08 8.87
C LEU A 199 -0.67 6.87 8.31
N PHE A 200 0.63 6.81 8.59
CA PHE A 200 1.37 5.56 8.53
C PHE A 200 1.11 4.79 9.82
N GLU A 201 0.69 3.53 9.70
CA GLU A 201 0.32 2.68 10.84
C GLU A 201 1.43 2.61 11.88
N GLU A 202 2.65 2.33 11.45
CA GLU A 202 3.82 2.21 12.34
C GLU A 202 4.65 3.50 12.37
N SER A 203 4.06 4.61 12.83
CA SER A 203 4.70 5.94 12.85
C SER A 203 4.66 6.65 14.21
N PRO A 204 5.50 7.69 14.43
CA PRO A 204 5.41 8.51 15.63
C PRO A 204 4.04 9.16 15.83
N ALA A 205 3.38 9.62 14.75
CA ALA A 205 2.05 10.21 14.84
C ALA A 205 1.01 9.23 15.39
N THR A 206 0.95 8.01 14.84
CA THR A 206 0.05 6.96 15.32
C THR A 206 0.36 6.56 16.76
N ARG A 207 1.66 6.40 17.10
CA ARG A 207 2.09 6.10 18.47
C ARG A 207 1.75 7.21 19.48
N ALA A 208 1.73 8.46 19.03
CA ALA A 208 1.30 9.61 19.84
C ALA A 208 -0.23 9.71 20.00
N GLY A 209 -1.00 8.85 19.34
CA GLY A 209 -2.45 8.78 19.44
C GLY A 209 -3.21 9.64 18.42
N ILE A 210 -2.53 10.21 17.42
CA ILE A 210 -3.19 10.91 16.31
C ILE A 210 -4.01 9.91 15.48
N ARG A 211 -5.19 10.34 15.05
CA ARG A 211 -6.13 9.58 14.23
C ARG A 211 -6.49 10.36 12.96
N THR A 212 -6.85 9.62 11.91
CA THR A 212 -7.43 10.23 10.71
C THR A 212 -8.71 10.99 11.10
N GLY A 213 -8.83 12.22 10.63
CA GLY A 213 -9.94 13.12 10.94
C GLY A 213 -9.66 14.09 12.09
N ASP A 214 -8.59 13.92 12.85
CA ASP A 214 -8.24 14.85 13.92
C ASP A 214 -7.98 16.26 13.37
N GLN A 215 -8.52 17.27 14.04
CA GLN A 215 -8.26 18.67 13.74
C GLN A 215 -7.05 19.15 14.56
N ILE A 216 -6.04 19.72 13.91
CA ILE A 216 -4.92 20.36 14.60
C ILE A 216 -5.34 21.80 14.92
N LEU A 217 -5.58 22.08 16.20
CA LEU A 217 -6.05 23.37 16.70
C LEU A 217 -4.88 24.34 16.95
N ARG A 218 -3.76 23.83 17.47
CA ARG A 218 -2.58 24.64 17.78
C ARG A 218 -1.30 23.93 17.36
N ILE A 219 -0.31 24.72 16.99
CA ILE A 219 1.05 24.28 16.67
C ILE A 219 2.02 25.23 17.36
N ASP A 220 2.90 24.69 18.20
CA ASP A 220 3.85 25.43 19.04
C ASP A 220 3.20 26.61 19.78
N GLY A 221 1.98 26.38 20.28
CA GLY A 221 1.22 27.39 21.01
C GLY A 221 0.60 28.50 20.17
N LYS A 222 0.66 28.48 18.83
CA LYS A 222 -0.12 29.37 17.94
C LYS A 222 -1.37 28.65 17.44
N LEU A 223 -2.50 29.35 17.32
CA LEU A 223 -3.72 28.79 16.70
C LEU A 223 -3.45 28.48 15.23
N ALA A 224 -3.71 27.24 14.81
CA ALA A 224 -3.45 26.80 13.44
C ALA A 224 -4.24 27.63 12.41
N ARG A 225 -5.45 28.06 12.77
CA ARG A 225 -6.28 28.94 11.93
C ARG A 225 -5.72 30.35 11.68
N ASP A 226 -4.81 30.79 12.54
CA ASP A 226 -4.16 32.09 12.43
C ASP A 226 -2.76 31.96 11.80
N MET A 227 -2.39 30.75 11.35
CA MET A 227 -1.13 30.47 10.67
C MET A 227 -1.32 30.46 9.16
N SER A 228 -0.33 30.97 8.43
CA SER A 228 -0.23 30.75 6.99
C SER A 228 0.12 29.29 6.69
N GLU A 229 -0.21 28.83 5.49
CA GLU A 229 0.23 27.51 5.00
C GLU A 229 1.75 27.34 5.14
N GLY A 230 2.54 28.37 4.82
CA GLY A 230 3.99 28.34 4.94
C GLY A 230 4.47 28.13 6.37
N GLU A 231 3.83 28.75 7.36
CA GLU A 231 4.14 28.54 8.78
C GLU A 231 3.82 27.11 9.22
N ILE A 232 2.65 26.58 8.82
CA ILE A 232 2.25 25.20 9.15
C ILE A 232 3.21 24.19 8.53
N ARG A 233 3.54 24.34 7.24
CA ARG A 233 4.53 23.49 6.55
C ARG A 233 5.89 23.60 7.22
N THR A 234 6.33 24.80 7.61
CA THR A 234 7.62 24.99 8.29
C THR A 234 7.64 24.33 9.67
N ALA A 235 6.53 24.33 10.39
CA ALA A 235 6.43 23.65 11.68
C ALA A 235 6.72 22.15 11.55
N PHE A 236 6.10 21.48 10.57
CA PHE A 236 6.27 20.03 10.36
C PHE A 236 7.46 19.62 9.47
N ASN A 237 8.08 20.54 8.73
CA ASN A 237 9.23 20.22 7.87
C ASN A 237 10.58 20.53 8.51
N ALA A 238 10.64 21.45 9.47
CA ALA A 238 11.90 21.81 10.12
C ALA A 238 12.36 20.69 11.07
N PRO A 239 13.64 20.26 11.02
CA PRO A 239 14.20 19.34 12.01
C PRO A 239 14.16 19.99 13.40
N ARG A 240 13.44 19.38 14.35
CA ARG A 240 13.26 19.92 15.71
C ARG A 240 13.58 18.86 16.75
N ARG A 241 14.65 19.07 17.53
CA ARG A 241 15.08 18.14 18.59
C ARG A 241 14.02 17.95 19.68
N GLU A 242 13.35 19.04 20.06
CA GLU A 242 12.31 19.01 21.09
C GLU A 242 10.96 18.47 20.56
N GLY A 243 10.80 18.36 19.24
CA GLY A 243 9.54 18.05 18.58
C GLY A 243 8.68 19.29 18.31
N VAL A 244 7.48 19.05 17.81
CA VAL A 244 6.43 20.04 17.56
C VAL A 244 5.32 19.80 18.56
N ARG A 245 4.97 20.82 19.34
CA ARG A 245 3.85 20.73 20.27
C ARG A 245 2.57 21.00 19.49
N VAL A 246 1.60 20.10 19.58
CA VAL A 246 0.30 20.27 18.93
C VAL A 246 -0.83 20.08 19.92
N VAL A 247 -1.90 20.83 19.73
CA VAL A 247 -3.20 20.53 20.34
C VAL A 247 -4.09 20.00 19.24
N ILE A 248 -4.59 18.78 19.40
CA ILE A 248 -5.50 18.13 18.45
C ILE A 248 -6.88 18.00 19.06
N LYS A 249 -7.90 17.97 18.21
CA LYS A 249 -9.27 17.63 18.57
C LYS A 249 -9.69 16.39 17.81
N HIS A 250 -10.06 15.35 18.55
CA HIS A 250 -10.59 14.11 18.01
C HIS A 250 -12.02 14.28 17.50
N ALA A 251 -12.49 13.29 16.73
CA ALA A 251 -13.85 13.27 16.20
C ALA A 251 -14.95 13.26 17.29
N ASP A 252 -14.65 12.73 18.48
CA ASP A 252 -15.54 12.75 19.66
C ASP A 252 -15.53 14.10 20.40
N GLY A 253 -14.71 15.06 19.95
CA GLY A 253 -14.55 16.37 20.53
C GLY A 253 -13.51 16.46 21.64
N ALA A 254 -12.86 15.36 22.03
CA ALA A 254 -11.79 15.39 23.02
C ALA A 254 -10.57 16.16 22.47
N GLU A 255 -10.03 17.06 23.28
CA GLU A 255 -8.82 17.80 22.97
C GLU A 255 -7.62 17.21 23.71
N VAL A 256 -6.52 17.01 23.00
CA VAL A 256 -5.28 16.43 23.53
C VAL A 256 -4.11 17.30 23.13
N GLU A 257 -3.30 17.71 24.12
CA GLU A 257 -1.99 18.32 23.87
C GLU A 257 -0.92 17.22 23.85
N LEU A 258 -0.10 17.22 22.81
CA LEU A 258 0.99 16.26 22.66
C LEU A 258 2.22 16.90 22.01
N VAL A 259 3.38 16.25 22.18
CA VAL A 259 4.64 16.65 21.54
C VAL A 259 5.03 15.60 20.52
N LEU A 260 4.96 15.95 19.23
CA LEU A 260 5.40 15.10 18.14
C LEU A 260 6.90 15.21 17.94
N LYS A 261 7.60 14.09 18.10
CA LYS A 261 9.02 13.97 17.74
C LYS A 261 9.15 13.13 16.49
N GLU A 262 10.05 13.52 15.60
CA GLU A 262 10.42 12.66 14.47
C GLU A 262 11.07 11.38 15.00
N GLY A 263 10.75 10.26 14.38
CA GLY A 263 11.26 8.95 14.79
C GLY A 263 11.05 7.91 13.70
N ALA A 264 11.26 6.64 14.06
CA ALA A 264 11.15 5.54 13.13
C ALA A 264 9.70 5.36 12.61
N ILE A 265 9.58 5.30 11.28
CA ILE A 265 8.35 4.94 10.55
C ILE A 265 8.63 3.64 9.80
N TYR A 266 7.78 2.62 9.95
CA TYR A 266 7.88 1.36 9.22
C TYR A 266 6.74 1.25 8.20
N PRO A 267 6.84 1.93 7.03
CA PRO A 267 5.74 2.00 6.09
C PRO A 267 5.45 0.62 5.51
N LEU A 268 4.18 0.22 5.53
CA LEU A 268 3.72 -1.06 5.01
C LEU A 268 3.61 -1.00 3.49
N PHE A 269 3.77 -2.15 2.83
CA PHE A 269 3.66 -2.25 1.37
C PHE A 269 2.32 -1.71 0.85
N ARG A 270 1.22 -1.89 1.60
CA ARG A 270 -0.10 -1.33 1.24
C ARG A 270 -0.16 0.21 1.29
N GLU A 271 0.75 0.85 2.01
CA GLU A 271 0.78 2.31 2.19
C GLU A 271 1.67 3.02 1.17
N VAL A 272 2.75 2.35 0.72
CA VAL A 272 3.78 2.98 -0.15
C VAL A 272 4.11 2.17 -1.41
N GLY A 273 3.59 0.96 -1.56
CA GLY A 273 4.00 0.03 -2.62
C GLY A 273 5.42 -0.48 -2.40
N THR A 274 6.17 -0.62 -3.49
CA THR A 274 7.55 -1.11 -3.44
C THR A 274 8.44 -0.17 -2.64
N PHE A 275 9.06 -0.71 -1.59
CA PHE A 275 10.02 -0.04 -0.75
C PHE A 275 11.30 -0.87 -0.71
N ARG A 276 12.35 -0.38 -1.37
CA ARG A 276 13.70 -0.96 -1.37
C ARG A 276 14.61 -0.12 -0.50
#